data_AF-A0A1Q3DXL4-F1
#
_entry.id   AF-A0A1Q3DXL4-F1
#
_cell.length_a   1.000
_cell.length_b   1.000
_cell.length_c   1.000
_cell.angle_alpha   90.00
_cell.angle_beta   90.00
_cell.angle_gamma   90.00
#
_symmetry.space_group_name_H-M   'P 1'
#
loop_
_entity.id
_entity.type
_entity.pdbx_description
1 polymer ?
#
loop_
_entity_poly.entity_id
_entity_poly.type
_entity_poly.pdbx_seq_one_letter_code
_entity_poly.pdbx_strand_id
1 'polypeptide(L)'
;MAFEPHDVKIYTVNGATAGSSSSLPDWLTRKRTAAKGKRAAKEHVEGTIELIQGFEFPEASNKIKTTPDGTHAIATGTYKPQIRVWDLNQLTLKFERHTDSENVDFVVHPF
;
A
#
# COMPACT_ATOMS: atom_id res chain seq x y z
N MET A 1 25.76 25.22 8.62
CA MET A 1 25.06 25.00 7.34
C MET A 1 23.81 24.22 7.64
N ALA A 2 22.64 24.88 7.64
CA ALA A 2 21.36 24.19 7.72
C ALA A 2 21.10 23.54 6.35
N PHE A 3 20.77 22.25 6.34
CA PHE A 3 20.40 21.52 5.13
C PHE A 3 18.95 21.91 4.79
N GLU A 4 18.76 22.76 3.79
CA GLU A 4 17.44 23.08 3.23
C GLU A 4 16.92 21.86 2.46
N PRO A 5 15.91 21.13 2.94
CA PRO A 5 15.48 19.86 2.35
C PRO A 5 14.60 20.04 1.09
N HIS A 6 14.46 21.26 0.58
CA HIS A 6 13.40 21.64 -0.34
C HIS A 6 13.68 21.40 -1.84
N ASP A 7 14.86 20.90 -2.21
CA ASP A 7 15.23 20.65 -3.62
C ASP A 7 15.24 19.15 -4.01
N VAL A 8 14.78 18.26 -3.12
CA VAL A 8 14.73 16.81 -3.38
C VAL A 8 13.32 16.39 -3.77
N LYS A 9 13.18 15.77 -4.95
CA LYS A 9 11.89 15.26 -5.46
C LYS A 9 11.54 13.93 -4.77
N ILE A 10 10.36 13.87 -4.16
CA ILE A 10 9.80 12.67 -3.54
C ILE A 10 8.66 12.17 -4.43
N TYR A 11 8.62 10.87 -4.68
CA TYR A 11 7.61 10.22 -5.52
C TYR A 11 6.82 9.20 -4.70
N THR A 12 5.50 9.36 -4.66
CA THR A 12 4.58 8.38 -4.09
C THR A 12 4.01 7.53 -5.21
N VAL A 13 4.00 6.20 -5.03
CA VAL A 13 3.55 5.22 -6.03
C VAL A 13 2.37 4.41 -5.49
N ASN A 14 2.59 3.49 -4.55
CA ASN A 14 1.54 2.71 -3.89
C ASN A 14 0.94 3.47 -2.70
N GLY A 15 0.26 4.58 -2.97
CA GLY A 15 -0.43 5.33 -1.93
C GLY A 15 -1.14 6.54 -2.49
N ALA A 16 -1.98 7.15 -1.65
CA ALA A 16 -2.59 8.43 -1.97
C ALA A 16 -1.50 9.47 -2.28
N THR A 17 -1.64 10.17 -3.40
CA THR A 17 -0.75 11.27 -3.77
C THR A 17 -0.64 12.27 -2.61
N ALA A 18 0.55 12.80 -2.36
CA ALA A 18 0.74 13.84 -1.35
C ALA A 18 -0.27 14.98 -1.56
N GLY A 19 -1.16 15.21 -0.58
CA GLY A 19 -2.25 16.20 -0.66
C GLY A 19 -3.63 15.66 -1.04
N SER A 20 -3.78 14.40 -1.45
CA SER A 20 -5.07 13.76 -1.67
C SER A 20 -5.51 12.95 -0.44
N SER A 21 -5.83 13.62 0.66
CA SER A 21 -6.51 12.99 1.80
C SER A 21 -8.00 12.80 1.47
N SER A 22 -8.32 11.94 0.50
CA SER A 22 -9.70 11.56 0.25
C SER A 22 -10.10 10.54 1.30
N SER A 23 -10.81 10.98 2.34
CA SER A 23 -11.44 10.13 3.37
C SER A 23 -12.61 9.28 2.83
N LEU A 24 -12.72 9.13 1.51
CA LEU A 24 -13.83 8.46 0.86
C LEU A 24 -13.43 7.01 0.57
N PRO A 25 -14.26 6.03 0.92
CA PRO A 25 -14.03 4.63 0.55
C PRO A 25 -13.88 4.44 -0.96
N ASP A 26 -13.03 3.50 -1.38
CA ASP A 26 -12.70 3.30 -2.81
C ASP A 26 -13.91 2.93 -3.68
N TRP A 27 -14.90 2.24 -3.11
CA TRP A 27 -16.13 1.92 -3.85
C TRP A 27 -16.89 3.19 -4.26
N LEU A 28 -16.84 4.24 -3.43
CA LEU A 28 -17.51 5.51 -3.70
C LEU A 28 -16.71 6.36 -4.69
N THR A 29 -15.38 6.33 -4.58
CA THR A 29 -14.47 6.96 -5.55
C THR A 29 -14.66 6.34 -6.94
N ARG A 30 -14.66 5.01 -7.03
CA ARG A 30 -14.95 4.26 -8.27
C ARG A 30 -16.33 4.54 -8.84
N LYS A 31 -17.36 4.66 -7.98
CA LYS A 31 -18.72 5.02 -8.43
C LYS A 31 -18.78 6.43 -9.01
N ARG A 32 -18.09 7.41 -8.41
CA ARG A 32 -18.03 8.79 -8.89
C ARG A 32 -17.26 8.92 -10.20
N THR A 33 -16.15 8.20 -10.37
CA THR A 33 -15.39 8.18 -11.63
C THR A 33 -16.15 7.46 -12.73
N ALA A 34 -16.82 6.36 -12.43
CA ALA A 34 -17.71 5.67 -13.37
C ALA A 34 -18.90 6.54 -13.81
N ALA A 35 -19.47 7.34 -12.91
CA ALA A 35 -20.55 8.28 -13.22
C ALA A 35 -20.12 9.42 -14.16
N LYS A 36 -18.82 9.75 -14.22
CA LYS A 36 -18.25 10.75 -15.14
C LYS A 36 -18.01 10.21 -16.57
N GLY A 37 -18.38 8.96 -16.83
CA GLY A 37 -18.29 8.32 -18.14
C GLY A 37 -17.01 7.50 -18.35
N LYS A 38 -17.05 6.63 -19.36
CA LYS A 38 -16.00 5.62 -19.64
C LYS A 38 -14.60 6.22 -19.86
N ARG A 39 -14.51 7.43 -20.40
CA ARG A 39 -13.24 8.13 -20.66
C ARG A 39 -12.56 8.55 -19.35
N ALA A 40 -13.32 9.14 -18.42
CA ALA A 40 -12.82 9.56 -17.11
C ALA A 40 -12.44 8.35 -16.23
N ALA A 41 -13.17 7.24 -16.34
CA ALA A 41 -12.81 5.99 -15.67
C ALA A 41 -11.49 5.40 -16.21
N LYS A 42 -11.30 5.41 -17.54
CA LYS A 42 -10.08 4.92 -18.19
C LYS A 42 -8.86 5.76 -17.81
N GLU A 43 -8.99 7.08 -17.88
CA GLU A 43 -7.91 8.02 -17.51
C GLU A 43 -7.50 7.91 -16.03
N HIS A 44 -8.45 7.65 -15.14
CA HIS A 44 -8.15 7.42 -13.72
C HIS A 44 -7.37 6.12 -13.47
N VAL A 45 -7.73 5.05 -14.18
CA VAL A 45 -7.02 3.76 -14.10
C VAL A 45 -5.63 3.87 -14.73
N GLU A 46 -5.50 4.50 -15.90
CA GLU A 46 -4.22 4.68 -16.60
C GLU A 46 -3.29 5.67 -15.87
N GLY A 47 -3.84 6.62 -15.11
CA GLY A 47 -3.07 7.59 -14.33
C GLY A 47 -2.62 7.12 -12.94
N THR A 48 -3.13 5.98 -12.46
CA THR A 48 -2.77 5.45 -11.13
C THR A 48 -1.69 4.37 -11.28
N ILE A 49 -0.53 4.57 -10.66
CA ILE A 49 0.60 3.64 -10.71
C ILE A 49 0.60 2.80 -9.44
N GLU A 50 0.29 1.51 -9.56
CA GLU A 50 0.55 0.52 -8.50
C GLU A 50 1.77 -0.32 -8.89
N LEU A 51 2.88 -0.20 -8.15
CA LEU A 51 4.07 -1.03 -8.36
C LEU A 51 3.86 -2.46 -7.86
N ILE A 52 3.32 -2.62 -6.65
CA ILE A 52 2.96 -3.92 -6.07
C ILE A 52 1.45 -4.01 -6.03
N GLN A 53 0.89 -5.04 -6.65
CA GLN A 53 -0.56 -5.21 -6.71
C GLN A 53 -1.15 -5.39 -5.31
N GLY A 54 -2.17 -4.57 -4.97
CA GLY A 54 -2.89 -4.70 -3.69
C GLY A 54 -2.01 -4.48 -2.46
N PHE A 55 -1.03 -3.58 -2.56
CA PHE A 55 -0.13 -3.22 -1.46
C PHE A 55 -0.80 -2.24 -0.48
N GLU A 56 -1.85 -2.71 0.18
CA GLU A 56 -2.66 -1.91 1.10
C GLU A 56 -3.30 -2.80 2.17
N PHE A 57 -3.85 -2.15 3.20
CA PHE A 57 -4.74 -2.75 4.17
C PHE A 57 -6.09 -2.02 4.17
N PRO A 58 -7.19 -2.70 4.53
CA PRO A 58 -8.52 -2.07 4.57
C PRO A 58 -8.64 -0.87 5.53
N GLU A 59 -7.82 -0.82 6.57
CA GLU A 59 -7.85 0.23 7.60
C GLU A 59 -6.46 0.82 7.81
N ALA A 60 -5.56 0.04 8.42
CA ALA A 60 -4.19 0.46 8.67
C ALA A 60 -3.26 -0.75 8.76
N SER A 61 -1.96 -0.45 8.66
CA SER A 61 -0.88 -1.38 8.96
C SER A 61 -0.09 -0.89 10.16
N ASN A 62 0.41 -1.81 10.99
CA ASN A 62 1.24 -1.46 12.15
C ASN A 62 2.73 -1.48 11.84
N LYS A 63 3.16 -2.54 11.16
CA LYS A 63 4.57 -2.78 10.90
C LYS A 63 4.75 -3.40 9.53
N ILE A 64 5.81 -2.97 8.84
CA ILE A 64 6.29 -3.57 7.60
C ILE A 64 7.79 -3.82 7.71
N LYS A 65 8.26 -4.98 7.25
CA LYS A 65 9.68 -5.35 7.13
C LYS A 65 9.88 -6.15 5.85
N THR A 66 11.03 -5.99 5.23
CA THR A 66 11.47 -6.84 4.11
C THR A 66 12.31 -8.00 4.61
N THR A 67 12.32 -9.09 3.86
CA THR A 67 13.26 -10.19 4.12
C THR A 67 14.70 -9.76 3.82
N PRO A 68 15.72 -10.35 4.48
CA PRO A 68 17.13 -9.98 4.26
C PRO A 68 17.62 -10.16 2.82
N ASP A 69 17.03 -11.12 2.10
CA ASP A 69 17.28 -11.37 0.68
C ASP A 69 16.53 -10.39 -0.25
N GLY A 70 15.67 -9.53 0.31
CA GLY A 70 14.90 -8.54 -0.44
C GLY A 70 13.78 -9.12 -1.31
N THR A 71 13.43 -10.40 -1.15
CA THR A 71 12.46 -11.07 -2.03
C THR A 71 11.01 -10.91 -1.59
N HIS A 72 10.77 -10.59 -0.30
CA HIS A 72 9.41 -10.44 0.24
C HIS A 72 9.28 -9.19 1.10
N ALA A 73 8.09 -8.61 1.06
CA ALA A 73 7.63 -7.64 2.05
C ALA A 73 6.57 -8.30 2.95
N ILE A 74 6.71 -8.14 4.26
CA ILE A 74 5.80 -8.68 5.27
C ILE A 74 5.22 -7.50 6.03
N ALA A 75 3.90 -7.45 6.20
CA ALA A 75 3.27 -6.44 7.02
C ALA A 75 2.11 -6.97 7.86
N THR A 76 1.81 -6.26 8.94
CA THR A 76 0.70 -6.57 9.86
C THR A 76 -0.39 -5.51 9.77
N GLY A 77 -1.65 -5.92 9.75
CA GLY A 77 -2.83 -5.07 9.64
C GLY A 77 -3.74 -5.11 10.87
N THR A 78 -4.52 -4.04 11.06
CA THR A 78 -5.40 -3.84 12.23
C THR A 78 -6.78 -4.47 12.07
N TYR A 79 -7.45 -4.24 10.93
CA TYR A 79 -8.81 -4.72 10.68
C TYR A 79 -8.84 -6.23 10.45
N LYS A 80 -9.54 -6.94 11.34
CA LYS A 80 -9.44 -8.40 11.51
C LYS A 80 -7.95 -8.79 11.50
N PRO A 81 -7.25 -8.70 12.64
CA PRO A 81 -5.80 -8.78 12.71
C PRO A 81 -5.23 -9.79 11.74
N GLN A 82 -4.29 -9.36 10.91
CA GLN A 82 -3.82 -10.14 9.78
C GLN A 82 -2.38 -9.83 9.42
N ILE A 83 -1.74 -10.79 8.78
CA ILE A 83 -0.40 -10.73 8.23
C ILE A 83 -0.52 -10.91 6.72
N ARG A 84 0.04 -9.97 5.97
CA ARG A 84 0.15 -10.05 4.51
C ARG A 84 1.61 -10.18 4.12
N VAL A 85 1.87 -11.03 3.14
CA VAL A 85 3.19 -11.23 2.55
C VAL A 85 3.09 -11.02 1.05
N TRP A 86 3.87 -10.09 0.53
CA TRP A 86 4.00 -9.84 -0.91
C TRP A 86 5.31 -10.43 -1.42
N ASP A 87 5.27 -11.04 -2.59
CA ASP A 87 6.45 -11.45 -3.35
C ASP A 87 6.89 -10.27 -4.22
N LEU A 88 8.10 -9.77 -3.99
CA LEU A 88 8.64 -8.59 -4.68
C LEU A 88 9.17 -8.90 -6.08
N ASN A 89 9.42 -10.18 -6.39
CA ASN A 89 9.78 -10.60 -7.75
C ASN A 89 8.54 -10.74 -8.64
N GLN A 90 7.39 -11.09 -8.04
CA GLN A 90 6.12 -11.23 -8.74
C GLN A 90 5.21 -10.00 -8.61
N LEU A 91 5.59 -9.02 -7.78
CA LEU A 91 4.86 -7.79 -7.52
C LEU A 91 3.40 -8.02 -7.10
N THR A 92 3.15 -9.08 -6.32
CA THR A 92 1.79 -9.49 -5.95
C THR A 92 1.71 -10.05 -4.53
N LEU A 93 0.49 -10.13 -4.00
CA LEU A 93 0.23 -10.75 -2.70
C LEU A 93 0.47 -12.26 -2.80
N LYS A 94 1.44 -12.75 -2.03
CA LYS A 94 1.76 -14.18 -1.94
C LYS A 94 0.74 -14.91 -1.08
N PHE A 95 0.44 -14.38 0.10
CA PHE A 95 -0.64 -14.86 0.96
C PHE A 95 -1.04 -13.81 2.01
N GLU A 96 -2.24 -14.00 2.56
CA GLU A 96 -2.69 -13.35 3.79
C GLU A 96 -3.14 -14.39 4.82
N ARG A 97 -2.93 -14.10 6.10
CA ARG A 97 -3.41 -14.94 7.22
C ARG A 97 -3.93 -14.07 8.34
N HIS A 98 -5.08 -14.45 8.89
CA HIS A 98 -5.64 -13.78 10.06
C HIS A 98 -5.01 -14.31 11.35
N THR A 99 -4.90 -13.44 12.34
CA THR A 99 -4.44 -13.70 13.70
C THR A 99 -5.57 -13.38 14.68
N ASP A 100 -5.54 -13.98 15.87
CA ASP A 100 -6.58 -13.75 16.88
C ASP A 100 -6.48 -12.35 17.50
N SER A 101 -5.28 -11.77 17.49
CA SER A 101 -4.97 -10.46 18.06
C SER A 101 -4.03 -9.67 17.17
N GLU A 102 -4.02 -8.36 17.37
CA GLU A 102 -3.19 -7.41 16.62
C GLU A 102 -1.68 -7.63 16.86
N ASN A 103 -0.92 -7.68 15.76
CA ASN A 103 0.52 -7.85 15.78
C ASN A 103 1.21 -6.47 15.73
N VAL A 104 1.71 -6.01 16.88
CA VAL A 104 2.34 -4.69 17.03
C VAL A 104 3.75 -4.64 16.44
N ASP A 105 4.54 -5.70 16.64
CA ASP A 105 5.87 -5.86 16.02
C ASP A 105 6.14 -7.34 15.73
N PHE A 106 7.10 -7.60 14.85
CA PHE A 106 7.57 -8.94 14.50
C PHE A 106 9.03 -8.87 14.08
N VAL A 107 9.82 -9.92 14.31
CA VAL A 107 11.20 -9.97 13.85
C VAL A 107 11.30 -10.80 12.57
N VAL A 108 12.17 -10.37 11.66
CA VAL A 108 12.62 -11.17 10.53
C VAL A 108 14.07 -11.51 10.82
N HIS A 109 14.37 -12.77 11.11
CA HIS A 109 15.71 -13.18 11.50
C HIS A 109 16.63 -13.16 10.27
N PRO A 110 17.72 -12.38 10.27
CA PRO A 110 18.84 -12.62 9.38
C PRO A 110 19.59 -13.81 9.97
N PHE A 111 19.50 -14.97 9.30
CA PHE A 111 20.16 -16.25 9.60
C PHE A 111 21.03 -16.34 10.87
#